data_AF-M0HLK2-F1
#
_entry.id   AF-M0HLK2-F1
#
_cell.length_a   1.000
_cell.length_b   1.000
_cell.length_c   1.000
_cell.angle_alpha   90.00
_cell.angle_beta   90.00
_cell.angle_gamma   90.00
#
_symmetry.space_group_name_H-M   'P 1'
#
loop_
_entity.id
_entity.type
_entity.pdbx_description
1 polymer ?
#
loop_
_entity_poly.entity_id
_entity_poly.type
_entity_poly.pdbx_seq_one_letter_code
_entity_poly.pdbx_strand_id
1 'polypeptide(L)' 'MTSKQGGHTPLSPRATRAFEHLRPLVADRDSGMPVADARRRVRSAGEDPETVDELLNKGYLYEVEGDVYVT' A
#
# COMPACT_ATOMS: atom_id res chain seq x y z
N MET A 1 8.21 -28.78 -5.36
CA MET A 1 7.38 -27.83 -6.15
C MET A 1 6.08 -27.67 -5.36
N THR A 2 5.62 -26.53 -4.85
CA THR A 2 5.93 -25.11 -5.03
C THR A 2 5.74 -24.41 -3.67
N SER A 3 6.43 -23.30 -3.46
CA SER A 3 6.42 -22.52 -2.23
C SER A 3 5.00 -22.06 -1.86
N LYS A 4 4.59 -22.26 -0.61
CA LYS A 4 3.43 -21.58 0.00
C LYS A 4 3.63 -20.07 -0.15
N GLN A 5 3.01 -19.46 -1.15
CA GLN A 5 2.96 -18.01 -1.27
C GLN A 5 2.01 -17.48 -0.19
N GLY A 6 2.53 -16.58 0.66
CA GLY A 6 1.80 -15.91 1.73
C GLY A 6 0.51 -15.30 1.20
N GLY A 7 -0.59 -15.64 1.86
CA GLY A 7 -1.95 -15.36 1.41
C GLY A 7 -2.33 -13.90 1.58
N HIS A 8 -1.98 -13.07 0.60
CA HIS A 8 -2.67 -11.79 0.44
C HIS A 8 -3.95 -12.00 -0.36
N THR A 9 -5.04 -11.36 0.09
CA THR A 9 -6.30 -11.36 -0.65
C THR A 9 -6.07 -10.65 -1.99
N PRO A 10 -6.53 -11.18 -3.13
CA PRO A 10 -6.30 -10.56 -4.44
C PRO A 10 -6.73 -9.07 -4.45
N LEU A 11 -5.85 -8.21 -4.95
CA LEU A 11 -6.14 -6.80 -5.17
C LEU A 11 -7.01 -6.61 -6.41
N SER A 12 -7.88 -5.60 -6.37
CA SER A 12 -8.48 -5.09 -7.59
C SER A 12 -7.40 -4.52 -8.52
N PRO A 13 -7.60 -4.45 -9.85
CA PRO A 13 -6.61 -3.85 -10.76
C PRO A 13 -6.23 -2.42 -10.35
N ARG A 14 -7.18 -1.69 -9.75
CA ARG A 14 -6.98 -0.35 -9.20
C ARG A 14 -6.05 -0.36 -7.99
N ALA A 15 -6.30 -1.25 -7.04
CA ALA A 15 -5.46 -1.41 -5.86
C ALA A 15 -4.06 -1.92 -6.18
N THR A 16 -3.91 -2.78 -7.18
CA THR A 16 -2.60 -3.19 -7.69
C THR A 16 -1.80 -1.99 -8.19
N ARG A 17 -2.39 -1.13 -9.02
CA ARG A 17 -1.71 0.08 -9.53
C ARG A 17 -1.34 1.05 -8.41
N ALA A 18 -2.26 1.29 -7.47
CA ALA A 18 -2.00 2.13 -6.32
C ALA A 18 -0.84 1.58 -5.46
N PHE A 19 -0.81 0.26 -5.24
CA PHE A 19 0.27 -0.40 -4.52
C PHE A 19 1.60 -0.33 -5.25
N GLU A 20 1.63 -0.63 -6.55
CA GLU A 20 2.85 -0.53 -7.36
C GLU A 20 3.42 0.89 -7.38
N HIS A 21 2.55 1.91 -7.34
CA HIS A 21 2.96 3.30 -7.23
C HIS A 21 3.49 3.66 -5.83
N LEU A 22 2.82 3.22 -4.76
CA LEU A 22 3.18 3.53 -3.38
C LEU A 22 4.41 2.76 -2.89
N ARG A 23 4.53 1.49 -3.26
CA ARG A 23 5.56 0.56 -2.76
C ARG A 23 6.97 1.15 -2.79
N PRO A 24 7.51 1.67 -3.92
CA PRO A 24 8.86 2.25 -3.92
C PRO A 24 8.96 3.50 -3.03
N LEU A 25 7.90 4.31 -2.96
CA LEU A 25 7.91 5.56 -2.19
C LEU A 25 7.91 5.32 -0.66
N VAL A 26 7.30 4.22 -0.23
CA VAL A 26 7.25 3.80 1.17
C VAL A 26 8.47 2.97 1.53
N ALA A 27 8.89 2.04 0.66
CA ALA A 27 10.04 1.16 0.90
C ALA A 27 11.37 1.92 0.99
N ASP A 28 11.51 3.06 0.30
CA ASP A 28 12.69 3.91 0.39
C ASP A 28 12.76 4.73 1.71
N ARG A 29 11.77 4.61 2.60
CA ARG A 29 11.70 5.34 3.87
C ARG A 29 11.75 4.39 5.06
N ASP A 30 12.87 4.43 5.79
CA ASP A 30 13.03 3.68 7.05
C ASP A 30 11.99 4.08 8.11
N SER A 31 11.51 5.32 8.06
CA SER A 31 10.51 5.88 8.97
C SER A 31 9.06 5.61 8.54
N GLY A 32 8.83 4.89 7.43
CA GLY A 32 7.51 4.78 6.84
C GLY A 32 7.05 6.08 6.16
N MET A 33 5.77 6.11 5.77
CA MET A 33 5.16 7.27 5.13
C MET A 33 3.87 7.65 5.84
N PRO A 34 3.62 8.94 6.15
CA PRO A 34 2.35 9.32 6.76
C PRO A 34 1.15 8.85 5.92
N VAL A 35 0.12 8.28 6.55
CA VAL A 35 -1.04 7.74 5.82
C VAL A 35 -1.72 8.82 4.95
N ALA A 36 -1.73 10.07 5.43
CA ALA A 36 -2.22 11.23 4.69
C ALA A 36 -1.40 11.51 3.43
N ASP A 37 -0.08 11.32 3.49
CA ASP A 37 0.83 11.46 2.36
C ASP A 37 0.64 10.33 1.35
N ALA A 38 0.46 9.08 1.82
CA ALA A 38 0.15 7.94 0.96
C ALA A 38 -1.16 8.18 0.18
N ARG A 39 -2.23 8.60 0.86
CA ARG A 39 -3.50 8.97 0.23
C ARG A 39 -3.34 10.10 -0.80
N ARG A 40 -2.51 11.09 -0.49
CA ARG A 40 -2.21 12.19 -1.42
C ARG A 40 -1.46 11.70 -2.66
N ARG A 41 -0.46 10.81 -2.52
CA ARG A 41 0.29 10.22 -3.64
C ARG A 41 -0.62 9.40 -4.56
N VAL A 42 -1.47 8.56 -3.98
CA VAL A 42 -2.45 7.76 -4.73
C VAL A 42 -3.40 8.67 -5.51
N ARG A 43 -3.92 9.72 -4.87
CA ARG A 43 -4.75 10.73 -5.55
C ARG A 43 -4.00 11.43 -6.69
N SER A 44 -2.75 11.82 -6.48
CA SER A 44 -1.91 12.44 -7.52
C SER A 44 -1.60 11.51 -8.68
N ALA A 45 -1.61 10.19 -8.45
CA ALA A 45 -1.50 9.17 -9.49
C ALA A 45 -2.82 8.91 -10.25
N GLY A 46 -3.91 9.63 -9.91
CA GLY A 46 -5.23 9.45 -10.52
C GLY A 46 -6.05 8.32 -9.90
N GLU A 47 -5.59 7.76 -8.78
CA GLU A 47 -6.23 6.64 -8.09
C GLU A 47 -7.05 7.08 -6.87
N ASP A 48 -7.87 6.18 -6.33
CA ASP A 48 -8.73 6.52 -5.17
C ASP A 48 -7.89 6.60 -3.90
N PRO A 49 -7.95 7.68 -3.11
CA PRO A 49 -7.33 7.65 -1.78
C PRO A 49 -7.87 6.53 -0.89
N GLU A 50 -9.13 6.09 -1.05
CA GLU A 50 -9.69 4.95 -0.31
C GLU A 50 -9.00 3.62 -0.63
N THR A 51 -8.28 3.54 -1.75
CA THR A 51 -7.49 2.36 -2.10
C THR A 51 -6.37 2.11 -1.09
N VAL A 52 -5.90 3.14 -0.37
CA VAL A 52 -4.94 2.95 0.74
C VAL A 52 -5.54 2.12 1.87
N ASP A 53 -6.82 2.36 2.19
CA ASP A 53 -7.53 1.61 3.23
C ASP A 53 -7.77 0.16 2.78
N GLU A 54 -8.02 -0.08 1.48
CA GLU A 54 -8.06 -1.45 0.93
C GLU A 54 -6.71 -2.16 1.11
N LEU A 55 -5.59 -1.47 0.84
CA LEU A 55 -4.25 -2.04 0.96
C LEU A 55 -3.88 -2.36 2.42
N LEU A 56 -4.26 -1.49 3.36
CA LEU A 56 -4.12 -1.73 4.80
C LEU A 56 -4.96 -2.94 5.24
N ASN A 57 -6.25 -2.96 4.87
CA ASN A 57 -7.16 -4.06 5.23
C ASN A 57 -6.74 -5.41 4.65
N LYS A 58 -6.13 -5.42 3.46
CA LYS A 58 -5.62 -6.64 2.80
C LYS A 58 -4.20 -7.01 3.21
N GLY A 59 -3.58 -6.23 4.09
CA GLY A 59 -2.26 -6.49 4.65
C GLY A 59 -1.11 -6.30 3.64
N TYR A 60 -1.31 -5.51 2.59
CA TYR A 60 -0.24 -5.08 1.69
C TYR A 60 0.53 -3.88 2.25
N LEU A 61 -0.15 -3.11 3.10
CA LEU A 61 0.44 -2.08 3.93
C LEU A 61 0.10 -2.38 5.40
N TYR A 62 0.91 -1.86 6.31
CA TYR A 62 0.57 -1.80 7.74
C TYR A 62 0.82 -0.39 8.28
N GLU A 63 0.04 0.03 9.27
CA GLU A 63 0.13 1.35 9.89
C GLU A 63 0.75 1.23 11.30
N VAL A 64 1.72 2.09 11.61
CA VAL A 64 2.33 2.26 12.93
C VAL A 64 2.35 3.75 13.24
N GLU A 65 1.68 4.16 14.32
CA GLU A 65 1.65 5.56 14.80
C GLU A 65 1.23 6.61 13.73
N GLY A 66 0.45 6.22 12.73
CA GLY A 66 -0.01 7.09 11.64
C GLY A 66 0.84 7.04 10.36
N ASP A 67 1.93 6.26 10.38
CA ASP A 67 2.80 6.02 9.25
C ASP A 67 2.55 4.61 8.65
N VAL A 68 2.45 4.55 7.33
CA VAL A 68 2.29 3.31 6.57
C VAL A 68 3.62 2.76 6.11
N TYR A 69 3.71 1.44 6.09
CA TYR A 69 4.86 0.64 5.69
C TYR A 69 4.42 -0.46 4.73
N VAL A 70 5.34 -0.95 3.90
CA VAL A 70 5.10 -2.11 3.04
C VAL A 70 5.34 -3.39 3.85
N THR A 71 4.41 -4.33 3.77
CA THR A 71 4.53 -5.67 4.37
C THR A 71 5.64 -6.51 3.76
#